data_AF-A0A1D1Z6B9-F1
#
_entry.id   AF-A0A1D1Z6B9-F1
#
_cell.length_a   1.000
_cell.length_b   1.000
_cell.length_c   1.000
_cell.angle_alpha   90.00
_cell.angle_beta   90.00
_cell.angle_gamma   90.00
#
_symmetry.space_group_name_H-M   'P 1'
#
loop_
_entity.id
_entity.type
_entity.pdbx_description
1 polymer ?
#
loop_
_entity_poly.entity_id
_entity_poly.type
_entity_poly.pdbx_seq_one_letter_code
_entity_poly.pdbx_strand_id
1 'polypeptide(L)'
;QDPTDLELMVNIHETLQKKEKKLKDIIRTGNCVVKKFKKPRESRINQDELFSQVDLKLVSRVLRMTRITTDQLVWCHKKLSRISFVNRKLVREHSFILFPC
;
A
#
# COMPACT_ATOMS: atom_id res chain seq x y z
N GLN A 1 -8.96 -20.53 13.06
CA GLN A 1 -7.98 -19.42 13.11
C GLN A 1 -8.04 -18.85 14.51
N ASP A 2 -6.89 -18.44 15.04
CA ASP A 2 -6.78 -17.83 16.37
C ASP A 2 -7.64 -16.54 16.45
N PRO A 3 -8.40 -16.29 17.53
CA PRO A 3 -9.12 -15.02 17.72
C PRO A 3 -8.25 -13.77 17.49
N THR A 4 -6.97 -13.81 17.87
CA THR A 4 -6.04 -12.70 17.65
C THR A 4 -5.69 -12.50 16.17
N ASP A 5 -5.62 -13.58 15.39
CA ASP A 5 -5.41 -13.50 13.93
C ASP A 5 -6.59 -12.84 13.22
N LEU A 6 -7.82 -13.10 13.70
CA LEU A 6 -9.03 -12.51 13.13
C LEU A 6 -9.04 -10.99 13.32
N GLU A 7 -8.74 -10.52 14.53
CA GLU A 7 -8.65 -9.09 14.82
C GLU A 7 -7.53 -8.42 14.00
N LEU A 8 -6.36 -9.06 13.92
CA LEU A 8 -5.26 -8.59 13.09
C LEU A 8 -5.67 -8.49 11.60
N MET A 9 -6.37 -9.50 11.09
CA MET A 9 -6.86 -9.51 9.71
C MET A 9 -7.82 -8.36 9.42
N VAL A 10 -8.78 -8.07 10.31
CA VAL A 10 -9.69 -6.93 10.18
C VAL A 10 -8.92 -5.61 10.12
N ASN A 11 -7.98 -5.42 11.05
CA ASN A 11 -7.14 -4.23 11.10
C ASN A 11 -6.30 -4.05 9.81
N ILE A 12 -5.77 -5.14 9.25
CA ILE A 12 -5.03 -5.11 7.98
C ILE A 12 -5.97 -4.75 6.82
N HIS A 13 -7.18 -5.31 6.76
CA HIS A 13 -8.17 -4.97 5.72
C HIS A 13 -8.53 -3.49 5.73
N GLU A 14 -8.84 -2.93 6.90
CA GLU A 14 -9.14 -1.50 7.03
C GLU A 14 -7.95 -0.64 6.59
N THR A 15 -6.75 -1.02 7.04
CA THR A 15 -5.53 -0.29 6.71
C THR A 15 -5.25 -0.33 5.21
N LEU A 16 -5.41 -1.49 4.58
CA LEU A 16 -5.28 -1.66 3.14
C LEU A 16 -6.26 -0.76 2.38
N GLN A 17 -7.54 -0.81 2.71
CA GLN A 17 -8.57 0.01 2.06
C GLN A 17 -8.29 1.52 2.20
N LYS A 18 -7.92 1.96 3.41
CA LYS A 18 -7.55 3.36 3.68
C LYS A 18 -6.36 3.81 2.82
N LYS A 19 -5.33 2.96 2.66
CA LYS A 19 -4.13 3.28 1.86
C LYS A 19 -4.38 3.21 0.36
N GLU A 20 -5.18 2.26 -0.12
CA GLU A 20 -5.60 2.16 -1.53
C GLU A 20 -6.38 3.41 -1.96
N LYS A 21 -7.32 3.86 -1.14
CA LYS A 21 -8.08 5.10 -1.38
C LYS A 21 -7.15 6.32 -1.46
N LYS A 22 -6.28 6.50 -0.46
CA LYS A 22 -5.32 7.63 -0.43
C LYS A 22 -4.37 7.62 -1.63
N LEU A 23 -3.85 6.46 -2.01
CA LEU A 23 -2.99 6.35 -3.19
C LEU A 23 -3.77 6.78 -4.43
N LYS A 24 -4.97 6.22 -4.67
CA LYS A 24 -5.83 6.57 -5.81
C LYS A 24 -6.10 8.08 -5.90
N ASP A 25 -6.35 8.73 -4.76
CA ASP A 25 -6.60 10.17 -4.69
C ASP A 25 -5.35 10.99 -5.08
N ILE A 26 -4.16 10.57 -4.66
CA ILE A 26 -2.88 11.20 -5.03
C ILE A 26 -2.62 11.06 -6.53
N ILE A 27 -2.77 9.85 -7.07
CA ILE A 27 -2.58 9.57 -8.51
C ILE A 27 -3.54 10.42 -9.34
N ARG A 28 -4.84 10.41 -8.98
CA ARG A 28 -5.88 11.17 -9.66
C ARG A 28 -5.61 12.67 -9.61
N THR A 29 -5.29 13.19 -8.43
CA THR A 29 -4.97 14.61 -8.24
C THR A 29 -3.73 15.03 -9.02
N GLY A 30 -2.72 14.16 -9.06
CA GLY A 30 -1.52 14.34 -9.85
C GLY A 30 -1.78 14.40 -11.35
N ASN A 31 -2.69 13.56 -11.84
CA ASN A 31 -3.04 13.45 -13.25
C ASN A 31 -4.05 14.50 -13.72
N CYS A 32 -4.55 15.35 -12.82
CA CYS A 32 -5.40 16.48 -13.17
C CYS A 32 -4.68 17.41 -14.17
N VAL A 33 -5.33 17.62 -15.31
CA VAL A 33 -4.82 18.39 -16.46
C VAL A 33 -4.27 19.76 -16.03
N VAL A 34 -4.97 20.46 -15.14
CA VAL A 34 -4.57 21.79 -14.62
C VAL A 34 -3.22 21.76 -13.88
N LYS A 35 -2.87 20.65 -13.21
CA LYS A 35 -1.58 20.51 -12.51
C LYS A 35 -0.45 20.10 -13.44
N LYS A 36 -0.74 19.38 -14.53
CA LYS A 36 0.24 19.03 -15.58
C LYS A 36 0.76 20.28 -16.31
N PHE A 37 -0.07 21.31 -16.47
CA PHE A 37 0.31 22.58 -17.07
C PHE A 37 1.08 23.52 -16.13
N LYS A 38 0.88 23.42 -14.80
CA LYS A 38 1.51 24.32 -13.80
C LYS A 38 2.90 23.88 -13.32
N LYS A 39 3.29 22.63 -13.54
CA LYS A 39 4.65 22.14 -13.27
C LYS A 39 5.02 21.16 -14.37
N PRO A 40 6.17 21.31 -15.04
CA PRO A 40 6.79 20.19 -15.73
C PRO A 40 7.07 19.17 -14.62
N ARG A 41 6.22 18.17 -14.49
CA ARG A 41 6.53 17.01 -13.66
C ARG A 41 7.77 16.43 -14.30
N GLU A 42 8.91 16.56 -13.63
CA GLU A 42 10.08 15.74 -13.95
C GLU A 42 9.57 14.33 -14.26
N SER A 43 9.95 13.85 -15.43
CA SER A 43 9.57 12.58 -16.05
C SER A 43 10.04 11.35 -15.26
N ARG A 44 10.10 11.43 -13.95
CA ARG A 44 10.15 10.26 -13.09
C ARG A 44 8.71 9.82 -12.91
N ILE A 45 8.32 8.75 -13.60
CA ILE A 45 7.33 7.82 -13.04
C ILE A 45 7.72 7.69 -11.56
N ASN A 46 6.87 8.14 -10.64
CA ASN A 46 7.21 8.13 -9.22
C ASN A 46 7.39 6.66 -8.85
N GLN A 47 8.63 6.20 -8.82
CA GLN A 47 8.98 4.81 -8.59
C GLN A 47 8.30 4.31 -7.31
N ASP A 48 8.27 5.15 -6.28
CA ASP A 48 7.56 4.90 -5.03
C ASP A 48 6.04 4.71 -5.21
N GLU A 49 5.38 5.42 -6.12
CA GLU A 49 3.95 5.27 -6.44
C GLU A 49 3.68 3.91 -7.07
N LEU A 50 4.50 3.53 -8.06
CA LEU A 50 4.40 2.23 -8.72
C LEU A 50 4.63 1.08 -7.73
N PHE A 51 5.74 1.13 -6.99
CA PHE A 51 6.04 0.09 -6.01
C PHE A 51 5.01 0.04 -4.88
N SER A 52 4.47 1.17 -4.44
CA SER A 52 3.41 1.18 -3.43
C SER A 52 2.12 0.57 -3.97
N GLN A 53 1.79 0.81 -5.24
CA GLN A 53 0.65 0.16 -5.89
C GLN A 53 0.85 -1.37 -5.97
N VAL A 54 2.06 -1.83 -6.31
CA VAL A 54 2.41 -3.26 -6.32
C VAL A 54 2.26 -3.86 -4.93
N ASP A 55 2.79 -3.22 -3.89
CA ASP A 55 2.71 -3.72 -2.53
C ASP A 55 1.27 -3.80 -2.00
N LEU A 56 0.45 -2.79 -2.25
CA LEU A 56 -0.97 -2.81 -1.86
C LEU A 56 -1.71 -3.94 -2.57
N LYS A 57 -1.49 -4.13 -3.88
CA LYS A 57 -2.08 -5.25 -4.64
C LYS A 57 -1.61 -6.61 -4.12
N LEU A 58 -0.35 -6.72 -3.74
CA LEU A 58 0.23 -7.95 -3.22
C LEU A 58 -0.41 -8.32 -1.88
N VAL A 59 -0.48 -7.37 -0.94
CA VAL A 59 -1.19 -7.56 0.34
C VAL A 59 -2.66 -7.92 0.10
N SER A 60 -3.34 -7.22 -0.80
CA SER A 60 -4.72 -7.51 -1.21
C SER A 60 -4.88 -8.95 -1.73
N ARG A 61 -3.88 -9.48 -2.45
CA ARG A 61 -3.90 -10.86 -2.95
C ARG A 61 -3.67 -11.89 -1.85
N VAL A 62 -2.75 -11.62 -0.93
CA VAL A 62 -2.45 -12.49 0.22
C VAL A 62 -3.69 -12.61 1.12
N LEU A 63 -4.37 -11.50 1.42
CA LEU A 63 -5.63 -11.52 2.20
C LEU A 63 -6.77 -12.30 1.53
N ARG A 64 -6.69 -12.56 0.21
CA ARG A 64 -7.66 -13.38 -0.53
C ARG A 64 -7.25 -14.86 -0.64
N MET A 65 -6.19 -15.30 0.02
CA MET A 65 -5.82 -16.71 0.07
C MET A 65 -6.86 -17.50 0.88
N THR A 66 -7.12 -18.74 0.47
CA THR A 66 -8.09 -19.62 1.15
C THR A 66 -7.63 -20.04 2.54
N ARG A 67 -6.32 -20.14 2.74
CA ARG A 67 -5.66 -20.39 4.02
C ARG A 67 -4.54 -19.38 4.16
N ILE A 68 -4.61 -18.55 5.19
CA ILE A 68 -3.61 -17.54 5.50
C ILE A 68 -3.04 -17.80 6.90
N THR A 69 -1.71 -17.76 7.02
CA THR A 69 -1.00 -17.99 8.28
C THR A 69 -0.78 -16.69 9.04
N THR A 70 -0.52 -16.78 10.35
CA THR A 70 -0.14 -15.63 11.19
C THR A 70 1.08 -14.91 10.63
N ASP A 71 2.10 -15.63 10.16
CA ASP A 71 3.29 -15.01 9.56
C ASP A 71 2.96 -14.19 8.32
N GLN A 72 2.02 -14.67 7.49
CA GLN A 72 1.54 -13.94 6.31
C GLN A 72 0.74 -12.69 6.71
N LEU A 73 -0.05 -12.74 7.79
CA LEU A 73 -0.74 -11.57 8.35
C LEU A 73 0.25 -10.54 8.89
N VAL A 74 1.25 -10.97 9.67
CA VAL A 74 2.32 -10.11 10.17
C VAL A 74 3.11 -9.50 9.03
N TRP A 75 3.38 -10.27 7.97
CA TRP A 75 4.00 -9.78 6.75
C TRP A 75 3.17 -8.69 6.09
N CYS A 76 1.86 -8.91 5.93
CA CYS A 76 0.94 -7.91 5.38
C CYS A 76 0.97 -6.61 6.20
N HIS A 77 0.89 -6.72 7.53
CA HIS A 77 0.95 -5.57 8.43
C HIS A 77 2.27 -4.78 8.27
N LYS A 78 3.42 -5.47 8.29
CA LYS A 78 4.74 -4.86 8.08
C LYS A 78 4.89 -4.24 6.69
N LYS A 79 4.30 -4.86 5.66
CA LYS A 79 4.33 -4.33 4.29
C LYS A 79 3.54 -3.02 4.20
N LEU A 80 2.36 -2.96 4.82
CA LEU A 80 1.53 -1.76 4.86
C LEU A 80 2.15 -0.64 5.70
N SER A 81 2.82 -0.94 6.80
CA SER A 81 3.39 0.09 7.69
C SER A 81 4.46 0.96 6.99
N ARG A 82 5.16 0.40 6.00
CA ARG A 82 6.19 1.09 5.20
C ARG A 82 5.66 2.06 4.16
N ILE A 83 4.35 2.12 3.98
CA ILE A 83 3.68 3.04 3.05
C ILE A 83 3.00 4.11 3.87
N SER A 84 3.58 5.30 3.97
CA SER A 84 3.02 6.42 4.73
C SER A 84 2.61 7.57 3.82
N PHE A 85 1.72 8.42 4.33
CA PHE A 85 1.18 9.56 3.59
C PHE A 85 1.29 10.81 4.46
N VAL A 86 2.20 11.71 4.11
CA VAL A 86 2.49 12.95 4.85
C VAL A 86 2.23 14.15 3.94
N ASN A 87 1.39 15.10 4.37
CA ASN A 87 1.10 16.32 3.60
C ASN A 87 0.70 16.06 2.13
N ARG A 88 -0.15 15.05 1.90
CA ARG A 88 -0.60 14.59 0.55
C ARG A 88 0.54 14.05 -0.34
N LYS A 89 1.71 13.76 0.21
CA LYS A 89 2.80 13.05 -0.47
C LYS A 89 2.89 11.62 0.04
N LEU A 90 3.21 10.72 -0.88
CA LEU A 90 3.55 9.34 -0.57
C LEU A 90 4.99 9.28 -0.06
N VAL A 91 5.20 8.62 1.07
CA VAL A 91 6.53 8.32 1.61
C VAL A 91 6.61 6.81 1.81
N ARG A 92 7.51 6.17 1.08
CA ARG A 92 7.72 4.74 1.11
C ARG A 92 9.09 4.45 1.71
N GLU A 93 9.14 3.61 2.72
CA GLU A 93 10.42 3.07 3.20
C GLU A 93 10.91 1.97 2.24
N HIS A 94 12.13 2.12 1.73
CA HIS A 94 12.75 1.15 0.84
C HIS A 94 13.26 -0.02 1.66
N SER A 95 12.53 -1.14 1.65
CA SER A 95 13.08 -2.38 2.21
C SER A 95 12.41 -3.62 1.62
N PHE A 96 13.19 -4.68 1.52
CA PHE A 96 12.82 -5.97 0.98
C PHE A 96 12.36 -6.90 2.12
N ILE A 97 11.06 -6.86 2.48
CA ILE A 97 10.47 -7.96 3.27
C ILE A 97 10.06 -9.05 2.28
N LEU A 98 10.77 -10.17 2.34
CA LEU A 98 10.43 -11.40 1.62
C LEU A 98 9.12 -11.98 2.16
N PHE A 99 8.32 -12.55 1.27
CA PHE A 99 7.09 -13.23 1.66
C PHE A 99 7.44 -14.50 2.46
N PRO A 100 6.79 -14.76 3.61
CA PRO A 100 7.05 -15.97 4.38
C PRO A 100 6.56 -17.21 3.60
N CYS A 101 7.40 -18.24 3.60
CA CYS A 101 7.15 -19.53 2.92
C CYS A 101 6.23 -20.43 3.75
#